data_AF-A0A1A8T376-F1
#
_entry.id   AF-A0A1A8T376-F1
#
_cell.length_a   1.000
_cell.length_b   1.000
_cell.length_c   1.000
_cell.angle_alpha   90.00
_cell.angle_beta   90.00
_cell.angle_gamma   90.00
#
_symmetry.space_group_name_H-M   'P 1'
#
loop_
_entity.id
_entity.type
_entity.pdbx_description
1 polymer ?
#
loop_
_entity_poly.entity_id
_entity_poly.type
_entity_poly.pdbx_seq_one_letter_code
_entity_poly.pdbx_strand_id
1 'polypeptide(L)'
;MSINDHLKGASRCPFHQTETPQNGVNQSASPFVPDYNIPLLAPGGGDNDAEQLAKLGPLRKLIGTWVSNRFSGYNVMPIPQATASNGFIVKNFYYYEVVTFSAILGKVANRGGVEEQDSYTIFYEQRVFFAEGEQRDKLVHAENGSWSHFIKGPQGQGILNTKPNIPSPPAPNPILPQNPDTSVLKQISVPHGNSILALGGCRIIDGAPTIENENALPINTPSEFNAVYGPNIPENPNVNPNIVLQKALSNITPHNPIVQTHVIEVNSDNNGEVSNVPFIREHADVSKYTNTIWIEELASGFLQLQYSQNITLSFPALSTKKNEYLFPHVTANTLYKVC
;
A
#
# COMPACT_ATOMS: atom_id res chain seq x y z
N MET A 1 57.58 11.35 -2.34
CA MET A 1 57.12 12.14 -1.18
C MET A 1 55.70 12.59 -1.51
N SER A 2 54.70 12.03 -0.79
CA SER A 2 53.25 12.37 -0.70
C SER A 2 52.41 12.40 -2.01
N ILE A 3 51.41 11.53 -2.28
CA ILE A 3 50.14 11.13 -1.60
C ILE A 3 48.96 12.08 -1.91
N ASN A 4 47.90 11.47 -2.52
CA ASN A 4 46.45 11.75 -2.45
C ASN A 4 45.85 13.00 -3.14
N ASP A 5 44.58 13.06 -3.55
CA ASP A 5 43.54 12.12 -4.00
C ASP A 5 42.30 12.99 -4.37
N HIS A 6 41.43 12.44 -5.21
CA HIS A 6 39.97 12.66 -5.27
C HIS A 6 39.32 14.02 -5.63
N LEU A 7 38.77 14.03 -6.86
CA LEU A 7 37.32 14.07 -7.14
C LEU A 7 36.39 14.48 -5.97
N LYS A 8 35.82 15.69 -6.04
CA LYS A 8 34.55 16.05 -5.39
C LYS A 8 33.75 17.03 -6.25
N GLY A 9 32.67 16.53 -6.85
CA GLY A 9 31.65 17.33 -7.54
C GLY A 9 30.28 16.75 -7.24
N ALA A 10 29.83 16.88 -5.99
CA ALA A 10 28.45 16.60 -5.59
C ALA A 10 27.88 17.89 -5.00
N SER A 11 26.93 18.49 -5.71
CA SER A 11 26.17 19.66 -5.28
C SER A 11 25.29 19.29 -4.09
N ARG A 12 25.52 19.93 -2.95
CA ARG A 12 24.68 19.82 -1.74
C ARG A 12 23.79 21.07 -1.66
N CYS A 13 22.49 20.88 -1.45
CA CYS A 13 21.57 21.94 -1.06
C CYS A 13 21.96 22.54 0.31
N PRO A 14 21.88 23.87 0.52
CA PRO A 14 22.28 24.48 1.78
C PRO A 14 21.12 24.46 2.80
N PHE A 15 21.33 23.79 3.93
CA PHE A 15 20.56 24.04 5.16
C PHE A 15 21.03 25.35 5.79
N HIS A 16 20.14 26.33 5.92
CA HIS A 16 20.37 27.49 6.78
C HIS A 16 19.95 27.13 8.21
N GLN A 17 20.91 27.05 9.12
CA GLN A 17 20.67 27.11 10.56
C GLN A 17 20.67 28.58 10.98
N THR A 18 19.61 29.01 11.67
CA THR A 18 19.65 30.24 12.48
C THR A 18 19.15 29.93 13.88
N GLU A 19 19.93 30.38 14.85
CA GLU A 19 19.86 30.15 16.29
C GLU A 19 18.60 30.74 16.94
N THR A 20 18.13 30.06 18.00
CA THR A 20 17.10 30.52 18.93
C THR A 20 17.58 31.58 19.92
N PRO A 21 16.67 32.45 20.40
CA PRO A 21 16.67 32.84 21.81
C PRO A 21 15.37 32.41 22.53
N GLN A 22 15.52 31.82 23.71
CA GLN A 22 14.46 31.55 24.67
C GLN A 22 13.96 32.86 25.33
N ASN A 23 12.63 33.07 25.33
CA ASN A 23 11.82 33.26 26.55
C ASN A 23 10.44 33.85 26.21
N GLY A 24 9.38 33.23 26.74
CA GLY A 24 8.02 33.76 26.71
C GLY A 24 6.96 32.66 26.60
N VAL A 25 6.63 32.05 27.74
CA VAL A 25 5.44 31.19 27.84
C VAL A 25 4.21 32.06 27.63
N ASN A 26 3.59 31.94 26.46
CA ASN A 26 2.20 32.32 26.25
C ASN A 26 1.44 31.06 25.86
N GLN A 27 0.64 30.54 26.79
CA GLN A 27 -0.34 29.49 26.53
C GLN A 27 -1.47 30.09 25.68
N SER A 28 -1.24 30.20 24.37
CA SER A 28 -2.33 30.14 23.40
C SER A 28 -2.39 28.70 22.91
N ALA A 29 -3.53 28.03 23.15
CA ALA A 29 -3.80 26.71 22.62
C ALA A 29 -3.37 26.66 21.15
N SER A 30 -2.32 25.88 20.85
CA SER A 30 -1.98 25.55 19.47
C SER A 30 -3.16 24.75 18.95
N PRO A 31 -3.93 25.25 17.96
CA PRO A 31 -4.89 24.38 17.30
C PRO A 31 -4.02 23.41 16.52
N PHE A 32 -3.88 22.18 17.00
CA PHE A 32 -3.27 21.13 16.20
C PHE A 32 -4.18 20.90 14.99
N VAL A 33 -3.92 21.66 13.93
CA VAL A 33 -4.41 21.40 12.58
C VAL A 33 -3.36 20.45 12.02
N PRO A 34 -3.72 19.20 11.68
CA PRO A 34 -2.77 18.28 11.04
C PRO A 34 -2.18 18.94 9.80
N ASP A 35 -0.87 19.18 9.79
CA ASP A 35 -0.20 19.68 8.60
C ASP A 35 -0.12 18.54 7.58
N TYR A 36 -0.98 18.60 6.56
CA TYR A 36 -1.01 17.60 5.50
C TYR A 36 0.31 17.52 4.72
N ASN A 37 1.18 18.53 4.83
CA ASN A 37 2.47 18.58 4.14
C ASN A 37 3.60 17.85 4.87
N ILE A 38 3.40 17.44 6.12
CA ILE A 38 4.40 16.69 6.88
C ILE A 38 3.92 15.24 7.04
N PRO A 39 4.58 14.25 6.39
CA PRO A 39 4.24 12.86 6.61
C PRO A 39 4.60 12.44 8.04
N LEU A 40 3.80 11.55 8.63
CA LEU A 40 4.09 11.01 9.97
C LEU A 40 5.33 10.10 9.97
N LEU A 41 5.67 9.54 8.81
CA LEU A 41 6.92 8.84 8.54
C LEU A 41 7.87 9.74 7.74
N ALA A 42 9.12 9.86 8.17
CA ALA A 42 10.12 10.59 7.40
C ALA A 42 10.45 9.83 6.09
N PRO A 43 10.41 10.48 4.91
CA PRO A 43 10.79 9.83 3.66
C PRO A 43 12.27 9.44 3.68
N GLY A 44 12.59 8.24 3.19
CA GLY A 44 13.97 7.73 3.17
C GLY A 44 14.57 7.45 4.54
N GLY A 45 13.77 7.50 5.61
CA GLY A 45 14.20 7.00 6.91
C GLY A 45 14.64 5.54 6.78
N GLY A 46 15.73 5.20 7.47
CA GLY A 46 15.95 3.84 7.91
C GLY A 46 16.97 2.99 7.18
N ASP A 47 17.52 3.23 6.00
CA ASP A 47 18.77 2.53 5.59
C ASP A 47 19.41 3.22 4.40
N ASN A 48 20.73 3.48 4.46
CA ASN A 48 21.50 4.04 3.34
C ASN A 48 22.44 2.99 2.71
N ASP A 49 22.45 1.77 3.24
CA ASP A 49 23.25 0.67 2.69
C ASP A 49 22.62 0.16 1.38
N ALA A 50 23.36 0.34 0.28
CA ALA A 50 22.90 -0.03 -1.05
C ALA A 50 22.67 -1.54 -1.21
N GLU A 51 23.42 -2.39 -0.49
CA GLU A 51 23.25 -3.84 -0.54
C GLU A 51 21.97 -4.25 0.19
N GLN A 52 21.70 -3.66 1.37
CA GLN A 52 20.47 -3.94 2.12
C GLN A 52 19.23 -3.44 1.35
N LEU A 53 19.29 -2.23 0.79
CA LEU A 53 18.20 -1.69 -0.02
C LEU A 53 17.93 -2.50 -1.28
N ALA A 54 18.94 -3.14 -1.89
CA ALA A 54 18.73 -4.01 -3.05
C ALA A 54 17.88 -5.24 -2.69
N LYS A 55 17.95 -5.71 -1.45
CA LYS A 55 17.20 -6.88 -0.96
C LYS A 55 15.72 -6.61 -0.69
N LEU A 56 15.28 -5.34 -0.72
CA LEU A 56 13.85 -4.98 -0.78
C LEU A 56 13.20 -5.37 -2.12
N GLY A 57 13.99 -5.75 -3.14
CA GLY A 57 13.45 -6.09 -4.45
C GLY A 57 12.64 -4.91 -5.04
N PRO A 58 11.48 -5.17 -5.66
CA PRO A 58 10.61 -4.12 -6.21
C PRO A 58 10.11 -3.10 -5.18
N LEU A 59 9.97 -3.47 -3.89
CA LEU A 59 9.51 -2.56 -2.83
C LEU A 59 10.44 -1.36 -2.66
N ARG A 60 11.73 -1.48 -3.02
CA ARG A 60 12.69 -0.37 -2.98
C ARG A 60 12.18 0.85 -3.75
N LYS A 61 11.47 0.64 -4.86
CA LYS A 61 10.99 1.75 -5.71
C LYS A 61 9.92 2.59 -5.02
N LEU A 62 9.17 2.01 -4.08
CA LEU A 62 8.13 2.70 -3.31
C LEU A 62 8.70 3.72 -2.31
N ILE A 63 9.94 3.56 -1.84
CA ILE A 63 10.55 4.46 -0.83
C ILE A 63 10.43 5.91 -1.27
N GLY A 64 9.87 6.77 -0.41
CA GLY A 64 9.58 8.18 -0.69
C GLY A 64 8.10 8.51 -0.53
N THR A 65 7.73 9.74 -0.88
CA THR A 65 6.35 10.22 -0.80
C THR A 65 5.71 10.23 -2.19
N TRP A 66 4.45 9.84 -2.25
CA TRP A 66 3.64 9.81 -3.46
C TRP A 66 2.37 10.59 -3.23
N VAL A 67 1.98 11.35 -4.25
CA VAL A 67 0.77 12.17 -4.23
C VAL A 67 -0.04 11.90 -5.48
N SER A 68 -1.36 11.88 -5.33
CA SER A 68 -2.27 11.75 -6.46
C SER A 68 -2.81 13.11 -6.91
N ASN A 69 -3.27 13.18 -8.16
CA ASN A 69 -4.00 14.35 -8.61
C ASN A 69 -5.39 14.38 -7.95
N ARG A 70 -5.97 15.58 -7.80
CA ARG A 70 -7.23 15.77 -7.06
C ARG A 70 -8.35 14.78 -7.40
N PHE A 71 -8.48 14.41 -8.67
CA PHE A 71 -9.57 13.56 -9.18
C PHE A 71 -9.06 12.24 -9.80
N SER A 72 -7.86 11.78 -9.44
CA SER A 72 -7.33 10.52 -9.98
C SER A 72 -7.82 9.28 -9.23
N GLY A 73 -8.19 9.43 -7.95
CA GLY A 73 -8.67 8.32 -7.13
C GLY A 73 -10.18 8.18 -7.22
N TYR A 74 -10.67 6.94 -7.25
CA TYR A 74 -12.10 6.65 -7.16
C TYR A 74 -12.36 5.51 -6.19
N ASN A 75 -13.37 5.69 -5.34
CA ASN A 75 -13.79 4.67 -4.39
C ASN A 75 -15.23 4.26 -4.65
N VAL A 76 -15.49 2.97 -4.45
CA VAL A 76 -16.84 2.44 -4.36
C VAL A 76 -17.05 1.84 -2.99
N MET A 77 -17.93 2.44 -2.19
CA MET A 77 -18.08 2.13 -0.77
C MET A 77 -19.54 1.77 -0.45
N PRO A 78 -19.89 0.47 -0.45
CA PRO A 78 -21.13 0.02 0.14
C PRO A 78 -21.07 0.14 1.67
N ILE A 79 -22.16 0.62 2.28
CA ILE A 79 -22.26 0.84 3.72
C ILE A 79 -23.59 0.28 4.22
N PRO A 80 -23.61 -0.57 5.26
CA PRO A 80 -24.85 -1.07 5.82
C PRO A 80 -25.65 0.08 6.44
N GLN A 81 -26.93 0.17 6.07
CA GLN A 81 -27.83 1.20 6.55
C GLN A 81 -29.25 0.65 6.60
N ALA A 82 -29.71 0.26 7.79
CA ALA A 82 -31.00 -0.39 7.98
C ALA A 82 -32.21 0.43 7.48
N THR A 83 -32.08 1.75 7.41
CA THR A 83 -33.13 2.65 6.91
C THR A 83 -33.17 2.78 5.38
N ALA A 84 -32.17 2.26 4.66
CA ALA A 84 -32.18 2.22 3.20
C ALA A 84 -33.08 1.09 2.69
N SER A 85 -33.66 1.24 1.49
CA SER A 85 -34.61 0.27 0.94
C SER A 85 -34.05 -1.15 0.84
N ASN A 86 -32.76 -1.28 0.53
CA ASN A 86 -32.06 -2.56 0.40
C ASN A 86 -31.20 -2.87 1.65
N GLY A 87 -31.31 -2.07 2.71
CA GLY A 87 -30.51 -2.21 3.93
C GLY A 87 -29.04 -1.77 3.81
N PHE A 88 -28.65 -1.16 2.68
CA PHE A 88 -27.36 -0.52 2.48
C PHE A 88 -27.47 0.70 1.56
N ILE A 89 -26.46 1.57 1.62
CA ILE A 89 -26.24 2.66 0.67
C ILE A 89 -24.87 2.51 0.01
N VAL A 90 -24.64 3.28 -1.04
CA VAL A 90 -23.36 3.34 -1.74
C VAL A 90 -22.84 4.78 -1.70
N LYS A 91 -21.62 4.99 -1.19
CA LYS A 91 -20.96 6.30 -1.11
C LYS A 91 -19.75 6.32 -2.03
N ASN A 92 -19.97 6.70 -3.29
CA ASN A 92 -18.90 6.73 -4.29
C ASN A 92 -18.49 8.16 -4.56
N PHE A 93 -17.19 8.40 -4.62
CA PHE A 93 -16.65 9.74 -4.84
C PHE A 93 -15.22 9.66 -5.35
N TYR A 94 -14.82 10.73 -6.05
CA TYR A 94 -13.43 10.99 -6.35
C TYR A 94 -12.66 11.41 -5.10
N TYR A 95 -11.42 10.97 -4.99
CA TYR A 95 -10.53 11.33 -3.90
C TYR A 95 -9.12 11.60 -4.41
N TYR A 96 -8.34 12.26 -3.56
CA TYR A 96 -6.88 12.32 -3.70
C TYR A 96 -6.23 11.89 -2.40
N GLU A 97 -4.95 11.54 -2.47
CA GLU A 97 -4.25 10.98 -1.33
C GLU A 97 -2.76 11.31 -1.35
N VAL A 98 -2.16 11.10 -0.18
CA VAL A 98 -0.72 11.13 0.05
C VAL A 98 -0.34 9.82 0.72
N VAL A 99 0.69 9.15 0.21
CA VAL A 99 1.28 7.96 0.85
C VAL A 99 2.79 8.10 0.93
N THR A 100 3.38 7.76 2.07
CA THR A 100 4.83 7.81 2.28
C THR A 100 5.34 6.46 2.71
N PHE A 101 6.44 6.02 2.10
CA PHE A 101 7.14 4.78 2.41
C PHE A 101 8.55 5.05 2.94
N SER A 102 8.94 4.37 4.00
CA SER A 102 10.25 4.47 4.65
C SER A 102 10.83 3.08 4.87
N ALA A 103 12.10 2.85 4.52
CA ALA A 103 12.77 1.59 4.88
C ALA A 103 12.99 1.49 6.39
N ILE A 104 13.25 0.28 6.88
CA ILE A 104 13.83 0.07 8.21
C ILE A 104 15.33 -0.22 8.09
N LEU A 105 16.07 -0.07 9.20
CA LEU A 105 17.50 -0.37 9.25
C LEU A 105 17.73 -1.87 9.21
N GLY A 106 18.35 -2.33 8.11
CA GLY A 106 18.81 -3.69 7.93
C GLY A 106 17.71 -4.74 7.77
N LYS A 107 18.12 -6.00 7.96
CA LYS A 107 17.27 -7.18 7.84
C LYS A 107 16.73 -7.62 9.20
N VAL A 108 15.50 -8.11 9.24
CA VAL A 108 14.92 -8.77 10.42
C VAL A 108 14.79 -10.26 10.13
N ALA A 109 15.53 -11.09 10.88
CA ALA A 109 15.58 -12.54 10.62
C ALA A 109 14.48 -13.30 11.37
N ASN A 110 13.62 -14.01 10.62
CA ASN A 110 12.75 -15.06 11.14
C ASN A 110 13.56 -16.35 11.28
N ARG A 111 13.71 -16.86 12.51
CA ARG A 111 14.58 -18.01 12.83
C ARG A 111 13.79 -19.21 13.33
N GLY A 112 14.17 -20.38 12.83
CA GLY A 112 13.65 -21.68 13.27
C GLY A 112 14.31 -22.79 12.44
N GLY A 113 15.00 -23.72 13.09
CA GLY A 113 15.70 -24.82 12.41
C GLY A 113 17.13 -24.46 11.98
N VAL A 114 17.50 -24.76 10.74
CA VAL A 114 18.88 -24.61 10.21
C VAL A 114 19.03 -23.50 9.15
N GLU A 115 17.91 -22.94 8.68
CA GLU A 115 17.83 -21.80 7.75
C GLU A 115 17.13 -20.62 8.44
N GLU A 116 17.25 -19.41 7.88
CA GLU A 116 16.46 -18.24 8.29
C GLU A 116 15.76 -17.62 7.08
N GLN A 117 14.65 -16.92 7.34
CA GLN A 117 13.99 -16.07 6.36
C GLN A 117 14.17 -14.62 6.79
N ASP A 118 14.93 -13.87 6.02
CA ASP A 118 15.16 -12.45 6.22
C ASP A 118 13.98 -11.64 5.68
N SER A 119 13.47 -10.74 6.52
CA SER A 119 12.48 -9.73 6.17
C SER A 119 13.18 -8.39 5.92
N TYR A 120 13.07 -7.90 4.69
CA TYR A 120 13.45 -6.55 4.30
C TYR A 120 12.18 -5.72 4.21
N THR A 121 12.05 -4.68 5.03
CA THR A 121 10.75 -4.05 5.29
C THR A 121 10.76 -2.55 5.00
N ILE A 122 9.66 -2.06 4.44
CA ILE A 122 9.29 -0.64 4.42
C ILE A 122 8.04 -0.44 5.27
N PHE A 123 7.99 0.61 6.07
CA PHE A 123 6.75 1.11 6.67
C PHE A 123 6.07 2.11 5.75
N TYR A 124 4.75 2.21 5.84
CA TYR A 124 3.99 3.21 5.11
C TYR A 124 2.90 3.86 5.95
N GLU A 125 2.52 5.07 5.53
CA GLU A 125 1.39 5.83 6.03
C GLU A 125 0.64 6.44 4.85
N GLN A 126 -0.68 6.36 4.86
CA GLN A 126 -1.57 6.83 3.80
C GLN A 126 -2.66 7.73 4.40
N ARG A 127 -2.97 8.82 3.70
CA ARG A 127 -4.08 9.74 4.02
C ARG A 127 -4.89 10.04 2.78
N VAL A 128 -6.20 9.83 2.87
CA VAL A 128 -7.16 9.99 1.78
C VAL A 128 -8.09 11.17 2.07
N PHE A 129 -8.34 12.00 1.06
CA PHE A 129 -9.11 13.23 1.18
C PHE A 129 -10.22 13.31 0.12
N PHE A 130 -11.35 13.90 0.50
CA PHE A 130 -12.43 14.17 -0.45
C PHE A 130 -11.95 15.16 -1.52
N ALA A 131 -12.13 14.82 -2.80
CA ALA A 131 -11.73 15.68 -3.90
C ALA A 131 -12.61 16.93 -4.02
N GLU A 132 -13.90 16.81 -3.65
CA GLU A 132 -14.96 17.79 -3.87
C GLU A 132 -16.10 17.67 -2.85
N GLY A 133 -17.15 18.49 -3.02
CA GLY A 133 -18.31 18.53 -2.14
C GLY A 133 -18.11 19.34 -0.86
N GLU A 134 -19.10 19.29 0.04
CA GLU A 134 -19.07 20.03 1.32
C GLU A 134 -17.93 19.58 2.25
N GLN A 135 -17.48 18.33 2.09
CA GLN A 135 -16.37 17.74 2.86
C GLN A 135 -15.05 17.82 2.11
N ARG A 136 -14.95 18.60 1.02
CA ARG A 136 -13.72 18.80 0.26
C ARG A 136 -12.53 19.06 1.18
N ASP A 137 -11.40 18.42 0.87
CA ASP A 137 -10.12 18.52 1.60
C ASP A 137 -10.18 18.00 3.06
N LYS A 138 -11.30 17.41 3.50
CA LYS A 138 -11.38 16.69 4.78
C LYS A 138 -10.85 15.27 4.63
N LEU A 139 -10.25 14.77 5.71
CA LEU A 139 -9.78 13.40 5.80
C LEU A 139 -10.96 12.43 5.73
N VAL A 140 -10.90 11.51 4.78
CA VAL A 140 -11.86 10.41 4.58
C VAL A 140 -11.40 9.20 5.37
N HIS A 141 -10.13 8.86 5.19
CA HIS A 141 -9.51 7.63 5.66
C HIS A 141 -8.01 7.87 5.89
N ALA A 142 -7.45 7.14 6.83
CA ALA A 142 -6.01 7.06 7.02
C ALA A 142 -5.64 5.64 7.42
N GLU A 143 -4.49 5.16 7.02
CA GLU A 143 -3.99 3.85 7.44
C GLU A 143 -2.47 3.84 7.46
N ASN A 144 -1.92 2.83 8.12
CA ASN A 144 -0.50 2.57 8.11
C ASN A 144 -0.21 1.08 8.16
N GLY A 145 1.06 0.74 7.99
CA GLY A 145 1.50 -0.64 8.12
C GLY A 145 2.88 -0.86 7.53
N SER A 146 3.10 -2.05 7.00
CA SER A 146 4.38 -2.46 6.45
C SER A 146 4.22 -3.23 5.15
N TRP A 147 5.27 -3.19 4.33
CA TRP A 147 5.53 -4.15 3.28
C TRP A 147 6.86 -4.83 3.54
N SER A 148 6.91 -6.15 3.37
CA SER A 148 8.14 -6.93 3.51
C SER A 148 8.43 -7.75 2.27
N HIS A 149 9.71 -7.84 1.90
CA HIS A 149 10.23 -8.81 0.93
C HIS A 149 11.06 -9.86 1.68
N PHE A 150 10.75 -11.13 1.43
CA PHE A 150 11.35 -12.26 2.13
C PHE A 150 12.45 -12.92 1.31
N ILE A 151 13.58 -13.22 1.95
CA ILE A 151 14.71 -13.93 1.33
C ILE A 151 15.20 -15.02 2.29
N LYS A 152 15.36 -16.24 1.81
CA LYS A 152 15.97 -17.32 2.61
C LYS A 152 17.49 -17.22 2.62
N GLY A 153 18.09 -17.54 3.75
CA GLY A 153 19.55 -17.61 3.93
C GLY A 153 19.96 -18.55 5.05
N PRO A 154 21.27 -18.80 5.23
CA PRO A 154 21.75 -19.64 6.31
C PRO A 154 21.38 -19.04 7.66
N GLN A 155 21.00 -19.84 8.66
CA GLN A 155 20.72 -19.28 9.98
C GLN A 155 22.02 -18.92 10.72
N GLY A 156 21.93 -17.91 11.58
CA GLY A 156 23.06 -17.52 12.42
C GLY A 156 24.07 -16.62 11.69
N GLN A 157 23.61 -15.91 10.66
CA GLN A 157 24.42 -14.89 10.00
C GLN A 157 24.75 -13.72 10.95
N GLY A 158 25.94 -13.15 10.79
CA GLY A 158 26.37 -11.96 11.52
C GLY A 158 27.33 -12.27 12.68
N ILE A 159 28.09 -11.25 13.05
CA ILE A 159 29.23 -11.33 13.98
C ILE A 159 28.84 -11.66 15.43
N LEU A 160 27.55 -11.51 15.78
CA LEU A 160 27.06 -11.76 17.13
C LEU A 160 26.78 -13.26 17.39
N ASN A 161 26.71 -14.09 16.34
CA ASN A 161 26.52 -15.52 16.49
C ASN A 161 27.87 -16.20 16.72
N THR A 162 28.10 -16.64 17.95
CA THR A 162 29.33 -17.31 18.39
C THR A 162 29.03 -18.71 18.92
N LYS A 163 30.03 -19.60 18.89
CA LYS A 163 29.88 -20.95 19.48
C LYS A 163 29.54 -20.84 20.98
N PRO A 164 28.63 -21.70 21.52
CA PRO A 164 27.96 -22.84 20.87
C PRO A 164 26.65 -22.49 20.15
N ASN A 165 26.27 -21.21 20.05
CA ASN A 165 24.98 -20.76 19.52
C ASN A 165 24.94 -20.61 17.99
N ILE A 166 25.85 -21.29 17.29
CA ILE A 166 25.85 -21.38 15.83
C ILE A 166 25.00 -22.62 15.47
N PRO A 167 23.99 -22.50 14.59
CA PRO A 167 23.14 -23.63 14.20
C PRO A 167 23.93 -24.87 13.75
N SER A 168 23.57 -26.03 14.30
CA SER A 168 24.14 -27.34 13.98
C SER A 168 23.03 -28.40 13.88
N PRO A 169 22.91 -29.16 12.77
CA PRO A 169 23.74 -29.05 11.55
C PRO A 169 23.58 -27.69 10.85
N PRO A 170 24.55 -27.26 10.02
CA PRO A 170 24.44 -26.00 9.29
C PRO A 170 23.28 -26.04 8.28
N ALA A 171 22.95 -24.88 7.71
CA ALA A 171 21.98 -24.77 6.63
C ALA A 171 22.29 -25.73 5.45
N PRO A 172 21.26 -26.28 4.78
CA PRO A 172 21.41 -26.98 3.52
C PRO A 172 22.22 -26.18 2.49
N ASN A 173 22.91 -26.90 1.61
CA ASN A 173 23.63 -26.31 0.48
C ASN A 173 23.30 -27.10 -0.80
N PRO A 174 22.56 -26.53 -1.76
CA PRO A 174 22.01 -25.17 -1.76
C PRO A 174 20.81 -24.99 -0.81
N ILE A 175 20.60 -23.76 -0.34
CA ILE A 175 19.35 -23.35 0.30
C ILE A 175 18.29 -23.19 -0.78
N LEU A 176 17.11 -23.77 -0.58
CA LEU A 176 16.00 -23.61 -1.53
C LEU A 176 15.55 -22.14 -1.56
N PRO A 177 15.25 -21.57 -2.74
CA PRO A 177 14.81 -20.19 -2.85
C PRO A 177 13.50 -19.94 -2.07
N GLN A 178 13.25 -18.68 -1.71
CA GLN A 178 11.95 -18.25 -1.19
C GLN A 178 10.87 -18.56 -2.23
N ASN A 179 9.69 -19.03 -1.78
CA ASN A 179 8.56 -19.23 -2.67
C ASN A 179 8.15 -17.87 -3.28
N PRO A 180 8.19 -17.70 -4.61
CA PRO A 180 7.83 -16.42 -5.25
C PRO A 180 6.39 -15.99 -4.94
N ASP A 181 5.46 -16.94 -4.77
CA ASP A 181 4.05 -16.66 -4.50
C ASP A 181 3.79 -16.16 -3.08
N THR A 182 4.77 -16.23 -2.18
CA THR A 182 4.70 -15.71 -0.80
C THR A 182 5.99 -14.97 -0.44
N SER A 183 6.62 -14.33 -1.43
CA SER A 183 7.86 -13.58 -1.30
C SER A 183 7.63 -12.14 -0.82
N VAL A 184 6.40 -11.63 -0.94
CA VAL A 184 6.00 -10.29 -0.50
C VAL A 184 4.87 -10.40 0.52
N LEU A 185 4.91 -9.54 1.53
CA LEU A 185 3.87 -9.38 2.55
C LEU A 185 3.44 -7.92 2.62
N LYS A 186 2.13 -7.67 2.77
CA LYS A 186 1.54 -6.41 3.23
C LYS A 186 0.88 -6.62 4.59
N GLN A 187 1.17 -5.74 5.54
CA GLN A 187 0.45 -5.62 6.81
C GLN A 187 -0.25 -4.27 6.88
N ILE A 188 -1.48 -4.24 7.37
CA ILE A 188 -2.31 -3.02 7.42
C ILE A 188 -2.98 -2.92 8.79
N SER A 189 -2.91 -1.74 9.38
CA SER A 189 -3.74 -1.31 10.50
C SER A 189 -4.76 -0.30 10.00
N VAL A 190 -6.04 -0.68 10.03
CA VAL A 190 -7.15 0.12 9.54
C VAL A 190 -7.88 0.72 10.75
N PRO A 191 -8.07 2.05 10.85
CA PRO A 191 -8.68 2.70 12.01
C PRO A 191 -10.18 2.41 12.18
N HIS A 192 -10.76 1.60 11.29
CA HIS A 192 -12.08 0.98 11.48
C HIS A 192 -12.05 -0.23 12.45
N GLY A 193 -10.86 -0.64 12.89
CA GLY A 193 -10.66 -1.79 13.76
C GLY A 193 -10.40 -3.08 12.99
N ASN A 194 -9.70 -2.98 11.85
CA ASN A 194 -9.25 -4.14 11.08
C ASN A 194 -7.72 -4.24 11.12
N SER A 195 -7.23 -5.47 11.15
CA SER A 195 -5.82 -5.81 10.92
C SER A 195 -5.75 -6.79 9.76
N ILE A 196 -4.91 -6.50 8.77
CA ILE A 196 -4.82 -7.31 7.55
C ILE A 196 -3.38 -7.79 7.37
N LEU A 197 -3.25 -9.08 7.07
CA LEU A 197 -2.03 -9.74 6.62
C LEU A 197 -2.32 -10.31 5.22
N ALA A 198 -1.60 -9.88 4.19
CA ALA A 198 -1.79 -10.35 2.83
C ALA A 198 -0.45 -10.69 2.19
N LEU A 199 -0.29 -11.91 1.69
CA LEU A 199 0.94 -12.35 1.03
C LEU A 199 0.72 -12.50 -0.47
N GLY A 200 1.84 -12.44 -1.18
CA GLY A 200 1.87 -12.69 -2.59
C GLY A 200 3.29 -12.56 -3.13
N GLY A 201 3.40 -12.03 -4.33
CA GLY A 201 4.65 -12.00 -5.07
C GLY A 201 4.82 -10.75 -5.91
N CYS A 202 5.95 -10.71 -6.59
CA CYS A 202 6.28 -9.64 -7.50
C CYS A 202 6.80 -10.18 -8.83
N ARG A 203 6.57 -9.41 -9.90
CA ARG A 203 7.08 -9.69 -11.24
C ARG A 203 7.36 -8.39 -11.98
N ILE A 204 8.11 -8.49 -13.06
CA ILE A 204 8.44 -7.36 -13.94
C ILE A 204 7.82 -7.65 -15.31
N ILE A 205 7.23 -6.63 -15.91
CA ILE A 205 6.75 -6.67 -17.28
C ILE A 205 7.33 -5.48 -18.07
N ASP A 206 7.52 -5.68 -19.36
CA ASP A 206 7.92 -4.62 -20.26
C ASP A 206 6.71 -3.75 -20.62
N GLY A 207 6.90 -2.43 -20.61
CA GLY A 207 5.85 -1.48 -20.97
C GLY A 207 4.73 -1.31 -19.93
N ALA A 208 3.63 -0.73 -20.40
CA ALA A 208 2.42 -0.48 -19.60
C ALA A 208 1.68 -1.77 -19.23
N PRO A 209 1.07 -1.86 -18.03
CA PRO A 209 0.24 -2.99 -17.66
C PRO A 209 -1.10 -2.99 -18.40
N THR A 210 -1.65 -4.17 -18.65
CA THR A 210 -3.09 -4.32 -18.88
C THR A 210 -3.79 -4.35 -17.53
N ILE A 211 -4.66 -3.36 -17.27
CA ILE A 211 -5.48 -3.31 -16.06
C ILE A 211 -6.88 -3.81 -16.39
N GLU A 212 -7.20 -4.99 -15.86
CA GLU A 212 -8.51 -5.61 -16.03
C GLU A 212 -9.64 -4.80 -15.37
N ASN A 213 -10.85 -5.01 -15.85
CA ASN A 213 -12.03 -4.46 -15.20
C ASN A 213 -12.18 -5.07 -13.80
N GLU A 214 -12.39 -4.22 -12.81
CA GLU A 214 -12.82 -4.65 -11.48
C GLU A 214 -14.35 -4.69 -11.45
N ASN A 215 -14.90 -5.44 -10.50
CA ASN A 215 -16.34 -5.52 -10.29
C ASN A 215 -16.71 -5.18 -8.85
N ALA A 216 -17.30 -4.01 -8.67
CA ALA A 216 -17.78 -3.52 -7.38
C ALA A 216 -19.24 -3.92 -7.07
N LEU A 217 -19.90 -4.69 -7.94
CA LEU A 217 -21.26 -5.14 -7.71
C LEU A 217 -21.34 -6.19 -6.59
N PRO A 218 -22.42 -6.18 -5.78
CA PRO A 218 -22.61 -7.17 -4.73
C PRO A 218 -22.73 -8.60 -5.27
N ILE A 219 -22.16 -9.56 -4.56
CA ILE A 219 -22.08 -10.97 -4.94
C ILE A 219 -23.05 -11.79 -4.09
N ASN A 220 -23.69 -12.79 -4.70
CA ASN A 220 -24.72 -13.65 -4.09
C ASN A 220 -25.96 -12.90 -3.57
N THR A 221 -26.21 -11.68 -4.06
CA THR A 221 -27.33 -10.83 -3.65
C THR A 221 -28.48 -10.86 -4.66
N PRO A 222 -29.69 -10.40 -4.28
CA PRO A 222 -30.76 -10.13 -5.23
C PRO A 222 -30.35 -9.09 -6.28
N SER A 223 -30.74 -9.28 -7.55
CA SER A 223 -30.30 -8.45 -8.67
C SER A 223 -30.63 -6.95 -8.53
N GLU A 224 -31.69 -6.63 -7.80
CA GLU A 224 -32.12 -5.27 -7.49
C GLU A 224 -31.10 -4.49 -6.64
N PHE A 225 -30.17 -5.18 -5.96
CA PHE A 225 -29.08 -4.53 -5.22
C PHE A 225 -28.12 -3.81 -6.16
N ASN A 226 -28.04 -4.21 -7.43
CA ASN A 226 -27.18 -3.57 -8.42
C ASN A 226 -27.70 -2.17 -8.84
N ALA A 227 -28.98 -1.88 -8.63
CA ALA A 227 -29.61 -0.65 -9.13
C ALA A 227 -28.94 0.62 -8.58
N VAL A 228 -28.46 0.60 -7.34
CA VAL A 228 -27.82 1.77 -6.68
C VAL A 228 -26.43 2.08 -7.25
N TYR A 229 -25.81 1.16 -7.99
CA TYR A 229 -24.53 1.35 -8.67
C TYR A 229 -24.69 1.97 -10.07
N GLY A 230 -25.92 2.00 -10.61
CA GLY A 230 -26.19 2.48 -11.95
C GLY A 230 -25.94 1.41 -13.03
N PRO A 231 -25.72 1.82 -14.30
CA PRO A 231 -25.59 0.88 -15.42
C PRO A 231 -24.41 -0.09 -15.25
N ASN A 232 -24.64 -1.39 -15.45
CA ASN A 232 -23.60 -2.42 -15.43
C ASN A 232 -22.81 -2.42 -16.75
N ILE A 233 -21.91 -1.46 -16.89
CA ILE A 233 -21.03 -1.27 -18.05
C ILE A 233 -19.59 -0.97 -17.59
N PRO A 234 -18.55 -1.34 -18.35
CA PRO A 234 -17.14 -1.11 -17.99
C PRO A 234 -16.77 0.36 -17.74
N GLU A 235 -17.48 1.30 -18.36
CA GLU A 235 -17.19 2.73 -18.27
C GLU A 235 -17.74 3.37 -17.00
N ASN A 236 -18.65 2.67 -16.29
CA ASN A 236 -19.25 3.16 -15.06
C ASN A 236 -18.28 2.93 -13.89
N PRO A 237 -17.69 3.99 -13.29
CA PRO A 237 -16.72 3.83 -12.21
C PRO A 237 -17.35 3.27 -10.92
N ASN A 238 -18.68 3.32 -10.77
CA ASN A 238 -19.37 2.66 -9.67
C ASN A 238 -19.33 1.13 -9.79
N VAL A 239 -19.16 0.60 -11.00
CA VAL A 239 -19.13 -0.84 -11.28
C VAL A 239 -17.69 -1.30 -11.50
N ASN A 240 -16.93 -0.55 -12.28
CA ASN A 240 -15.52 -0.80 -12.56
C ASN A 240 -14.66 0.40 -12.11
N PRO A 241 -14.24 0.46 -10.84
CA PRO A 241 -13.39 1.56 -10.35
C PRO A 241 -12.05 1.62 -11.07
N ASN A 242 -11.53 0.48 -11.59
CA ASN A 242 -10.29 0.45 -12.36
C ASN A 242 -10.37 1.27 -13.66
N ILE A 243 -11.55 1.72 -14.11
CA ILE A 243 -11.69 2.61 -15.27
C ILE A 243 -10.87 3.89 -15.11
N VAL A 244 -10.65 4.39 -13.88
CA VAL A 244 -9.81 5.58 -13.68
C VAL A 244 -8.33 5.30 -13.95
N LEU A 245 -7.87 4.07 -13.67
CA LEU A 245 -6.50 3.63 -13.96
C LEU A 245 -6.32 3.45 -15.47
N GLN A 246 -7.27 2.77 -16.12
CA GLN A 246 -7.29 2.55 -17.56
C GLN A 246 -7.28 3.87 -18.35
N LYS A 247 -8.04 4.88 -17.88
CA LYS A 247 -8.03 6.24 -18.44
C LYS A 247 -6.69 6.93 -18.21
N ALA A 248 -6.09 6.82 -17.03
CA ALA A 248 -4.78 7.40 -16.75
C ALA A 248 -3.68 6.81 -17.67
N LEU A 249 -3.68 5.48 -17.87
CA LEU A 249 -2.79 4.80 -18.83
C LEU A 249 -2.99 5.34 -20.25
N SER A 250 -4.24 5.33 -20.73
CA SER A 250 -4.57 5.80 -22.08
C SER A 250 -4.15 7.25 -22.34
N ASN A 251 -4.23 8.09 -21.30
CA ASN A 251 -3.84 9.50 -21.38
C ASN A 251 -2.32 9.70 -21.39
N ILE A 252 -1.56 8.90 -20.64
CA ILE A 252 -0.10 9.11 -20.51
C ILE A 252 0.69 8.46 -21.65
N THR A 253 0.22 7.31 -22.17
CA THR A 253 0.93 6.53 -23.20
C THR A 253 1.37 7.35 -24.42
N PRO A 254 0.56 8.26 -25.01
CA PRO A 254 0.97 9.03 -26.19
C PRO A 254 2.05 10.09 -25.91
N HIS A 255 2.27 10.47 -24.65
CA HIS A 255 3.10 11.62 -24.27
C HIS A 255 4.37 11.21 -23.51
N ASN A 256 4.27 10.19 -22.68
CA ASN A 256 5.34 9.73 -21.80
C ASN A 256 5.11 8.23 -21.51
N PRO A 257 5.36 7.35 -22.49
CA PRO A 257 4.98 5.95 -22.40
C PRO A 257 5.69 5.26 -21.23
N ILE A 258 5.00 4.27 -20.65
CA ILE A 258 5.58 3.38 -19.65
C ILE A 258 6.52 2.42 -20.36
N VAL A 259 7.75 2.30 -19.88
CA VAL A 259 8.80 1.44 -20.45
C VAL A 259 8.99 0.15 -19.68
N GLN A 260 8.66 0.14 -18.38
CA GLN A 260 8.74 -1.03 -17.52
C GLN A 260 7.74 -0.90 -16.37
N THR A 261 7.16 -2.02 -15.95
CA THR A 261 6.27 -2.05 -14.79
C THR A 261 6.69 -3.16 -13.83
N HIS A 262 6.86 -2.81 -12.56
CA HIS A 262 6.96 -3.77 -11.47
C HIS A 262 5.57 -3.99 -10.89
N VAL A 263 5.10 -5.24 -10.94
CA VAL A 263 3.80 -5.61 -10.42
C VAL A 263 3.98 -6.34 -9.10
N ILE A 264 3.22 -5.92 -8.10
CA ILE A 264 3.16 -6.54 -6.78
C ILE A 264 1.70 -6.90 -6.51
N GLU A 265 1.44 -8.16 -6.21
CA GLU A 265 0.10 -8.69 -5.99
C GLU A 265 0.08 -9.38 -4.64
N VAL A 266 -0.88 -9.05 -3.77
CA VAL A 266 -1.07 -9.67 -2.46
C VAL A 266 -2.54 -10.00 -2.21
N ASN A 267 -2.77 -11.09 -1.48
CA ASN A 267 -4.11 -11.60 -1.15
C ASN A 267 -4.11 -12.14 0.28
N SER A 268 -5.14 -11.80 1.07
CA SER A 268 -5.32 -12.35 2.42
C SER A 268 -5.59 -13.86 2.41
N ASP A 269 -6.20 -14.41 1.36
CA ASP A 269 -6.44 -15.86 1.24
C ASP A 269 -5.15 -16.66 0.98
N ASN A 270 -4.05 -15.98 0.62
CA ASN A 270 -2.78 -16.62 0.33
C ASN A 270 -1.91 -16.73 1.59
N ASN A 271 -2.32 -17.56 2.55
CA ASN A 271 -1.66 -17.69 3.86
C ASN A 271 -1.65 -16.40 4.70
N GLY A 272 -2.55 -15.46 4.38
CA GLY A 272 -2.79 -14.23 5.13
C GLY A 272 -3.95 -14.38 6.11
N GLU A 273 -4.47 -13.25 6.60
CA GLU A 273 -5.61 -13.18 7.51
C GLU A 273 -6.22 -11.77 7.50
N VAL A 274 -7.54 -11.67 7.69
CA VAL A 274 -8.19 -10.42 8.10
C VAL A 274 -8.78 -10.59 9.49
N SER A 275 -8.40 -9.72 10.42
CA SER A 275 -8.94 -9.70 11.77
C SER A 275 -9.76 -8.44 12.01
N ASN A 276 -10.96 -8.61 12.58
CA ASN A 276 -11.94 -7.54 12.76
C ASN A 276 -12.26 -7.37 14.25
N VAL A 277 -12.49 -6.13 14.71
CA VAL A 277 -13.13 -5.88 16.01
C VAL A 277 -14.59 -6.38 16.02
N PRO A 278 -15.18 -6.67 17.19
CA PRO A 278 -16.53 -7.24 17.27
C PRO A 278 -17.60 -6.44 16.51
N PHE A 279 -17.59 -5.11 16.63
CA PHE A 279 -18.57 -4.26 15.92
C PHE A 279 -18.50 -4.45 14.40
N ILE A 280 -17.30 -4.52 13.83
CA ILE A 280 -17.13 -4.76 12.40
C ILE A 280 -17.64 -6.14 12.03
N ARG A 281 -17.31 -7.19 12.80
CA ARG A 281 -17.81 -8.55 12.53
C ARG A 281 -19.34 -8.64 12.51
N GLU A 282 -20.01 -7.87 13.37
CA GLU A 282 -21.46 -7.92 13.50
C GLU A 282 -22.19 -7.13 12.39
N HIS A 283 -21.54 -6.14 11.78
CA HIS A 283 -22.23 -5.17 10.93
C HIS A 283 -21.66 -5.04 9.51
N ALA A 284 -20.34 -5.16 9.34
CA ALA A 284 -19.64 -4.94 8.08
C ALA A 284 -18.37 -5.79 8.01
N ASP A 285 -18.49 -7.10 8.27
CA ASP A 285 -17.35 -7.99 8.45
C ASP A 285 -16.45 -7.97 7.21
N VAL A 286 -15.14 -7.84 7.41
CA VAL A 286 -14.19 -7.88 6.31
C VAL A 286 -13.65 -9.30 6.21
N SER A 287 -14.05 -10.02 5.16
CA SER A 287 -13.66 -11.42 4.98
C SER A 287 -12.41 -11.58 4.11
N LYS A 288 -12.13 -10.61 3.24
CA LYS A 288 -11.03 -10.71 2.28
C LYS A 288 -10.44 -9.36 1.93
N TYR A 289 -9.15 -9.39 1.62
CA TYR A 289 -8.39 -8.28 1.09
C TYR A 289 -7.55 -8.73 -0.10
N THR A 290 -7.56 -7.93 -1.17
CA THR A 290 -6.63 -8.07 -2.29
C THR A 290 -6.09 -6.70 -2.69
N ASN A 291 -4.84 -6.68 -3.16
CA ASN A 291 -4.23 -5.47 -3.68
C ASN A 291 -3.21 -5.79 -4.75
N THR A 292 -3.35 -5.09 -5.87
CA THR A 292 -2.37 -5.05 -6.95
C THR A 292 -1.80 -3.65 -7.04
N ILE A 293 -0.47 -3.59 -7.07
CA ILE A 293 0.32 -2.38 -7.25
C ILE A 293 1.10 -2.50 -8.56
N TRP A 294 1.07 -1.45 -9.37
CA TRP A 294 1.88 -1.26 -10.56
C TRP A 294 2.80 -0.07 -10.32
N ILE A 295 4.10 -0.33 -10.19
CA ILE A 295 5.14 0.71 -10.13
C ILE A 295 5.71 0.85 -11.53
N GLU A 296 5.42 1.97 -12.16
CA GLU A 296 5.58 2.18 -13.59
C GLU A 296 6.72 3.17 -13.85
N GLU A 297 7.69 2.76 -14.64
CA GLU A 297 8.76 3.62 -15.12
C GLU A 297 8.31 4.27 -16.42
N LEU A 298 8.26 5.60 -16.43
CA LEU A 298 7.95 6.37 -17.63
C LEU A 298 9.23 6.61 -18.44
N ALA A 299 9.10 6.80 -19.76
CA ALA A 299 10.23 7.06 -20.65
C ALA A 299 11.07 8.30 -20.25
N SER A 300 10.45 9.25 -19.57
CA SER A 300 11.10 10.41 -18.93
C SER A 300 12.00 10.09 -17.72
N GLY A 301 11.93 8.88 -17.18
CA GLY A 301 12.61 8.47 -15.93
C GLY A 301 11.82 8.76 -14.65
N PHE A 302 10.64 9.39 -14.74
CA PHE A 302 9.73 9.54 -13.61
C PHE A 302 9.00 8.23 -13.28
N LEU A 303 8.62 8.08 -12.01
CA LEU A 303 7.80 6.97 -11.56
C LEU A 303 6.34 7.39 -11.40
N GLN A 304 5.45 6.53 -11.90
CA GLN A 304 4.03 6.51 -11.61
C GLN A 304 3.71 5.27 -10.76
N LEU A 305 2.74 5.39 -9.86
CA LEU A 305 2.22 4.29 -9.06
C LEU A 305 0.72 4.19 -9.32
N GLN A 306 0.26 3.05 -9.81
CA GLN A 306 -1.16 2.71 -9.83
C GLN A 306 -1.44 1.59 -8.84
N TYR A 307 -2.61 1.60 -8.21
CA TYR A 307 -3.09 0.44 -7.47
C TYR A 307 -4.58 0.23 -7.62
N SER A 308 -4.99 -1.03 -7.46
CA SER A 308 -6.36 -1.44 -7.20
C SER A 308 -6.37 -2.23 -5.89
N GLN A 309 -7.24 -1.86 -4.98
CA GLN A 309 -7.42 -2.50 -3.68
C GLN A 309 -8.89 -2.83 -3.52
N ASN A 310 -9.17 -4.10 -3.19
CA ASN A 310 -10.51 -4.60 -2.96
C ASN A 310 -10.59 -5.24 -1.57
N ILE A 311 -11.48 -4.69 -0.76
CA ILE A 311 -11.88 -5.19 0.55
C ILE A 311 -13.27 -5.82 0.37
N THR A 312 -13.41 -7.12 0.62
CA THR A 312 -14.72 -7.76 0.55
C THR A 312 -15.42 -7.62 1.90
N LEU A 313 -16.53 -6.87 1.90
CA LEU A 313 -17.40 -6.73 3.06
C LEU A 313 -18.50 -7.78 3.03
N SER A 314 -18.93 -8.23 4.20
CA SER A 314 -20.14 -9.01 4.42
C SER A 314 -21.06 -8.17 5.31
N PHE A 315 -22.35 -8.12 4.97
CA PHE A 315 -23.37 -7.45 5.80
C PHE A 315 -24.25 -8.51 6.46
N PRO A 316 -23.93 -9.00 7.67
CA PRO A 316 -24.61 -10.14 8.29
C PRO A 316 -26.12 -9.94 8.44
N ALA A 317 -26.56 -8.69 8.66
CA ALA A 317 -27.98 -8.35 8.78
C ALA A 317 -28.76 -8.49 7.47
N LEU A 318 -28.08 -8.46 6.32
CA LEU A 318 -28.71 -8.65 5.00
C LEU A 318 -28.53 -10.08 4.50
N SER A 319 -27.45 -10.74 4.90
CA SER A 319 -27.15 -12.13 4.57
C SER A 319 -28.28 -13.07 5.01
N THR A 320 -28.46 -14.15 4.24
CA THR A 320 -29.45 -15.19 4.57
C THR A 320 -28.75 -16.39 5.21
N LYS A 321 -29.51 -17.29 5.84
CA LYS A 321 -28.96 -18.56 6.36
C LYS A 321 -28.28 -19.43 5.30
N LYS A 322 -28.56 -19.20 4.01
CA LYS A 322 -28.05 -20.01 2.90
C LYS A 322 -26.94 -19.32 2.11
N ASN A 323 -27.00 -17.98 2.01
CA ASN A 323 -26.08 -17.19 1.20
C ASN A 323 -25.56 -16.01 2.02
N GLU A 324 -24.25 -15.95 2.17
CA GLU A 324 -23.55 -14.75 2.59
C GLU A 324 -23.54 -13.73 1.45
N TYR A 325 -23.97 -12.52 1.74
CA TYR A 325 -23.99 -11.41 0.80
C TYR A 325 -22.69 -10.63 0.92
N LEU A 326 -21.93 -10.60 -0.18
CA LEU A 326 -20.63 -9.96 -0.22
C LEU A 326 -20.71 -8.66 -1.03
N PHE A 327 -20.01 -7.64 -0.54
CA PHE A 327 -20.03 -6.29 -1.06
C PHE A 327 -18.57 -5.85 -1.26
N PRO A 328 -18.08 -5.84 -2.51
CA PRO A 328 -16.74 -5.33 -2.78
C PRO A 328 -16.67 -3.83 -2.45
N HIS A 329 -15.70 -3.45 -1.61
CA HIS A 329 -15.27 -2.08 -1.40
C HIS A 329 -13.94 -1.88 -2.13
N VAL A 330 -14.03 -1.21 -3.27
CA VAL A 330 -12.91 -1.10 -4.21
C VAL A 330 -12.41 0.34 -4.23
N THR A 331 -11.09 0.50 -4.15
CA THR A 331 -10.39 1.77 -4.28
C THR A 331 -9.32 1.64 -5.36
N ALA A 332 -9.23 2.65 -6.22
CA ALA A 332 -8.24 2.69 -7.28
C ALA A 332 -7.68 4.11 -7.42
N ASN A 333 -6.36 4.24 -7.54
CA ASN A 333 -5.71 5.55 -7.72
C ASN A 333 -4.43 5.48 -8.56
N THR A 334 -4.08 6.63 -9.13
CA THR A 334 -2.80 6.90 -9.79
C THR A 334 -2.05 8.00 -9.04
N LEU A 335 -0.81 7.73 -8.64
CA LEU A 335 0.05 8.63 -7.87
C LEU A 335 1.38 8.87 -8.59
N TYR A 336 2.01 9.97 -8.24
CA TYR A 336 3.33 10.34 -8.71
C TYR A 336 4.26 10.58 -7.53
N LYS A 337 5.51 10.19 -7.69
CA LYS A 337 6.53 10.38 -6.66
C LYS A 337 6.87 11.87 -6.56
N VAL A 338 6.77 12.41 -5.35
CA VAL A 338 7.28 13.74 -4.99
C VAL A 338 8.61 13.56 -4.26
N CYS A 339 9.57 14.41 -4.64
CA CYS A 339 11.01 14.29 -4.38
C CYS A 339 11.42 13.66 -3.04
#